data_AF-A0A1Z4I5J6-F1
#
_entry.id   AF-A0A1Z4I5J6-F1
#
_cell.length_a   1.000
_cell.length_b   1.000
_cell.length_c   1.000
_cell.angle_alpha   90.00
_cell.angle_beta   90.00
_cell.angle_gamma   90.00
#
_symmetry.space_group_name_H-M   'P 1'
#
loop_
_entity.id
_entity.type
_entity.pdbx_description
1 polymer ?
#
loop_
_entity_poly.entity_id
_entity_poly.type
_entity_poly.pdbx_seq_one_letter_code
_entity_poly.pdbx_strand_id
1 'polypeptide(L)' 'MAEKIITAMFDGKAFYPLETIALPVNTRVRLSVEVLPSQAQATVSFLATARSLQLQGPADWSANIDRYLYG' A
#
# COMPACT_ATOMS: atom_id res chain seq x y z
N MET A 1 28.57 -10.41 17.31
CA MET A 1 27.10 -10.26 17.40
C MET A 1 26.68 -9.57 16.11
N ALA A 2 25.86 -10.19 15.27
CA ALA A 2 25.48 -9.60 13.99
C ALA A 2 24.31 -8.63 14.22
N GLU A 3 24.57 -7.34 14.02
CA GLU A 3 23.51 -6.33 13.96
C GLU A 3 22.79 -6.47 12.62
N LYS A 4 21.48 -6.72 12.66
CA LYS A 4 20.63 -6.77 11.46
C LYS A 4 19.56 -5.70 11.61
N ILE A 5 19.59 -4.73 10.71
CA ILE A 5 18.56 -3.70 10.60
C ILE A 5 17.37 -4.34 9.89
N ILE A 6 16.18 -4.19 10.46
CA ILE A 6 14.93 -4.70 9.90
C ILE A 6 14.01 -3.50 9.71
N THR A 7 13.58 -3.26 8.47
CA THR A 7 12.60 -2.21 8.21
C THR A 7 11.20 -2.73 8.54
N ALA A 8 10.45 -1.95 9.30
CA ALA A 8 9.10 -2.28 9.72
C ALA A 8 8.18 -1.06 9.62
N MET A 9 6.89 -1.31 9.38
CA MET A 9 5.84 -0.31 9.40
C MET A 9 5.08 -0.39 10.73
N PHE A 10 4.83 0.76 11.35
CA PHE A 10 4.01 0.86 12.54
C PHE A 10 2.58 1.23 12.16
N ASP A 11 1.60 0.40 12.52
CA ASP A 11 0.17 0.60 12.20
C ASP A 11 -0.61 1.34 13.30
N GLY A 12 0.08 1.82 14.34
CA GLY A 12 -0.53 2.38 15.55
C GLY A 12 -0.64 1.40 16.71
N LYS A 13 -0.41 0.10 16.48
CA LYS A 13 -0.51 -0.96 17.50
C LYS A 13 0.73 -1.86 17.54
N ALA A 14 1.26 -2.24 16.39
CA ALA A 14 2.37 -3.17 16.26
C ALA A 14 3.32 -2.79 15.10
N PHE A 15 4.55 -3.30 15.17
CA PHE A 15 5.52 -3.19 14.09
C PHE A 15 5.44 -4.42 13.19
N TYR A 16 5.19 -4.19 11.90
CA TYR A 16 5.14 -5.22 10.87
C TYR A 16 6.38 -5.15 10.01
N PRO A 17 7.25 -6.18 9.99
CA PRO A 17 8.43 -6.16 9.14
C PRO A 17 8.03 -6.20 7.67
N LEU A 18 8.74 -5.45 6.84
CA LEU A 18 8.56 -5.46 5.38
C LEU A 18 9.23 -6.68 4.73
N GLU A 19 10.03 -7.42 5.50
CA GLU A 19 10.83 -8.56 5.06
C GLU A 19 10.59 -9.77 5.95
N THR A 20 10.82 -10.97 5.42
CA THR A 20 10.76 -12.21 6.22
C THR A 20 11.89 -12.24 7.24
N ILE A 21 11.53 -12.35 8.52
CA ILE A 21 12.47 -12.50 9.62
C ILE A 21 12.68 -14.00 9.90
N ALA A 22 13.89 -14.50 9.65
CA ALA A 22 14.29 -15.87 9.99
C ALA A 22 14.86 -15.94 11.43
N LEU A 23 14.05 -15.63 12.44
CA LEU A 23 14.42 -15.78 13.85
C LEU A 23 13.68 -16.96 14.50
N PRO A 24 14.36 -17.78 15.33
CA PRO A 24 13.68 -18.81 16.10
C PRO A 24 12.62 -18.23 17.05
N VAL A 25 11.61 -19.05 17.35
CA VAL A 25 10.59 -18.71 18.34
C VAL A 25 11.25 -18.44 19.70
N ASN A 26 10.73 -17.47 20.46
CA ASN A 26 11.23 -17.03 21.76
C ASN A 26 12.64 -16.40 21.74
N THR A 27 13.11 -15.91 20.59
CA THR A 27 14.34 -15.12 20.53
C THR A 27 14.14 -13.75 21.18
N ARG A 28 14.91 -13.44 22.22
CA ARG A 28 14.92 -12.12 22.85
C ARG A 28 15.67 -11.12 21.98
N VAL A 29 15.01 -10.06 21.58
CA VAL A 29 15.59 -8.98 20.77
C VAL A 29 15.59 -7.65 21.52
N ARG A 30 16.49 -6.74 21.14
CA ARG A 30 16.47 -5.33 21.53
C ARG A 30 16.01 -4.53 20.31
N LEU A 31 15.01 -3.68 20.50
CA LEU A 31 14.49 -2.80 19.46
C LEU A 31 15.13 -1.41 19.59
N SER A 32 15.64 -0.89 18.47
CA SER A 32 16.02 0.50 18.30
C SER A 32 15.13 1.06 17.19
N VAL A 33 14.42 2.16 17.45
CA VAL A 33 13.47 2.75 16.51
C VAL A 33 14.09 4.00 15.90
N GLU A 34 14.23 3.99 14.58
CA GLU A 34 14.59 5.16 13.78
C GLU A 34 13.38 5.52 12.90
N VAL A 35 12.88 6.74 13.03
CA VAL A 35 11.77 7.23 12.20
C VAL A 35 12.34 7.68 10.86
N LEU A 36 12.12 6.87 9.84
CA LEU A 36 12.48 7.22 8.47
C LEU A 36 11.53 8.30 7.92
N PRO A 37 12.02 9.24 7.10
CA PRO A 37 11.14 10.18 6.42
C PRO A 37 10.13 9.40 5.59
N SER A 38 8.85 9.79 5.68
CA SER A 38 7.82 9.22 4.82
C SER A 38 8.28 9.40 3.37
N GLN A 39 8.44 8.31 2.63
CA GLN A 39 8.43 8.41 1.17
C GLN A 39 7.12 9.11 0.85
N ALA A 40 7.19 10.32 0.31
CA ALA A 40 6.01 11.08 -0.04
C ALA A 40 5.23 10.26 -1.08
N GLN A 41 4.30 9.42 -0.62
CA GLN A 41 3.30 8.83 -1.47
C GLN A 41 2.46 10.02 -1.88
N ALA A 42 2.70 10.51 -3.10
CA ALA A 42 1.81 11.47 -3.72
C ALA A 42 0.40 10.94 -3.53
N THR A 43 -0.45 11.74 -2.89
CA THR A 43 -1.85 11.37 -2.68
C THR A 43 -2.51 11.33 -4.06
N VAL A 44 -2.49 10.17 -4.69
CA VAL A 44 -3.10 9.96 -6.00
C VAL A 44 -4.60 9.78 -5.77
N SER A 45 -5.38 10.78 -6.20
CA SER A 45 -6.83 10.67 -6.17
C SER A 45 -7.29 9.80 -7.33
N PHE A 46 -7.88 8.64 -7.00
CA PHE A 46 -8.45 7.75 -8.01
C PHE A 46 -9.41 8.49 -8.95
N LEU A 47 -10.28 9.36 -8.43
CA LEU A 47 -11.21 10.14 -9.24
C LEU A 47 -10.50 11.18 -10.12
N ALA A 48 -9.40 11.77 -9.64
CA ALA A 48 -8.59 12.68 -10.45
C ALA A 48 -7.93 11.93 -11.62
N THR A 49 -7.40 10.73 -11.36
CA THR A 49 -6.84 9.84 -12.39
C THR A 49 -7.92 9.38 -13.37
N ALA A 50 -9.09 8.94 -12.89
CA ALA A 50 -10.20 8.53 -13.75
C ALA A 50 -10.65 9.68 -14.69
N ARG A 51 -10.73 10.92 -14.18
CA ARG A 51 -11.04 12.10 -14.98
C ARG A 51 -9.95 12.42 -16.01
N SER A 52 -8.66 12.27 -15.66
CA SER A 52 -7.56 12.59 -16.58
C SER A 52 -7.49 11.67 -17.79
N LEU A 53 -8.08 10.47 -17.69
CA LEU A 53 -8.15 9.51 -18.81
C LEU A 53 -9.09 9.97 -19.93
N GLN A 54 -9.91 11.01 -19.72
CA GLN A 54 -10.82 11.58 -20.73
C GLN A 54 -11.64 10.50 -21.45
N LEU A 55 -12.13 9.52 -20.68
CA LEU A 55 -12.83 8.36 -21.22
C LEU A 55 -14.06 8.82 -22.00
N GLN A 56 -14.14 8.42 -23.25
CA GLN A 56 -15.29 8.70 -24.13
C GLN A 56 -16.30 7.59 -23.98
N GLY A 57 -17.58 7.95 -23.86
CA GLY A 57 -18.65 6.96 -23.82
C GLY A 57 -20.05 7.57 -23.87
N PRO A 58 -21.07 6.75 -24.17
CA PRO A 58 -22.46 7.17 -24.12
C PRO A 58 -22.87 7.67 -22.73
N ALA A 59 -23.80 8.62 -22.66
CA ALA A 59 -24.27 9.19 -21.40
C ALA A 59 -24.98 8.17 -20.49
N ASP A 60 -25.46 7.07 -21.06
CA ASP A 60 -26.18 5.99 -20.39
C ASP A 60 -25.30 4.76 -20.07
N TRP A 61 -23.98 4.87 -20.25
CA TRP A 61 -23.06 3.74 -20.09
C TRP A 61 -23.15 3.09 -18.69
N SER A 62 -23.23 3.90 -17.63
CA SER A 62 -23.35 3.39 -16.26
C SER A 62 -24.67 2.66 -16.00
N ALA A 63 -25.74 3.04 -16.71
CA ALA A 63 -27.06 2.44 -16.57
C ALA A 63 -27.22 1.15 -17.40
N ASN A 64 -26.39 0.98 -18.44
CA ASN A 64 -26.47 -0.12 -19.40
C ASN A 64 -25.15 -0.91 -19.47
N ILE A 65 -24.42 -1.02 -18.35
CA ILE A 65 -23.06 -1.57 -18.34
C ILE A 65 -22.98 -2.98 -18.94
N ASP A 66 -23.98 -3.82 -18.68
CA ASP A 66 -24.00 -5.20 -19.19
C ASP A 66 -24.08 -5.25 -20.72
N ARG A 67 -24.91 -4.38 -21.32
CA ARG A 67 -25.01 -4.24 -22.77
C ARG A 67 -23.68 -3.83 -23.40
N TYR A 68 -22.93 -2.95 -22.75
CA TYR A 68 -21.67 -2.43 -23.29
C TYR A 68 -20.46 -3.34 -23.00
N LEU A 69 -20.49 -4.12 -21.93
CA LEU A 69 -19.39 -5.03 -21.57
C LEU A 69 -19.59 -6.46 -22.09
N TYR A 70 -20.83 -6.90 -22.29
CA TYR A 70 -21.14 -8.31 -22.62
C TYR A 70 -21.94 -8.51 -23.91
N GLY A 71 -22.53 -7.47 -24.48
CA GLY A 71 -23.30 -7.52 -25.73
C GLY A 71 -24.74 -7.97 -25.53
#